data_AF-A0A5Q2VI87-F1
#
_entry.id   AF-A0A5Q2VI87-F1
#
_cell.length_a   1.000
_cell.length_b   1.000
_cell.length_c   1.000
_cell.angle_alpha   90.00
_cell.angle_beta   90.00
_cell.angle_gamma   90.00
#
_symmetry.space_group_name_H-M   'P 1'
#
loop_
_entity.id
_entity.type
_entity.pdbx_description
1 polymer ?
#
loop_
_entity_poly.entity_id
_entity_poly.type
_entity_poly.pdbx_seq_one_letter_code
_entity_poly.pdbx_strand_id
1 'polypeptide(L)'
;MINDTAIDYINRALALARIRHAEILAAKNNEGLEPMYNSIVQQLIYLKNVVTGQEKDKSKLKEFTMGLYAAKEFEASDPVFADRIFSASFIAHQIRKGLKIKLPHEVESDYYERQKKLRNEHPNDFQC
;
A
#
# COMPACT_ATOMS: atom_id res chain seq x y z
N MET A 1 -5.51 -12.57 17.83
CA MET A 1 -4.36 -12.05 17.05
C MET A 1 -4.61 -12.41 15.61
N ILE A 2 -4.63 -11.43 14.71
CA ILE A 2 -4.64 -11.74 13.28
C ILE A 2 -3.21 -12.15 12.95
N ASN A 3 -3.02 -13.38 12.45
CA ASN A 3 -1.72 -13.84 11.95
C ASN A 3 -1.48 -13.18 10.60
N ASP A 4 -1.16 -11.89 10.62
CA ASP A 4 -0.87 -11.13 9.42
C ASP A 4 0.40 -11.65 8.75
N THR A 5 0.35 -11.74 7.43
CA THR A 5 1.46 -12.08 6.56
C THR A 5 1.80 -10.89 5.65
N ALA A 6 2.94 -10.95 4.97
CA ALA A 6 3.31 -9.91 4.00
C ALA A 6 2.24 -9.72 2.91
N ILE A 7 1.58 -10.82 2.50
CA ILE A 7 0.54 -10.76 1.48
C ILE A 7 -0.72 -10.05 1.98
N ASP A 8 -1.02 -10.10 3.29
CA ASP A 8 -2.17 -9.41 3.87
C ASP A 8 -2.01 -7.89 3.83
N TYR A 9 -0.82 -7.38 4.14
CA TYR A 9 -0.50 -5.97 4.00
C TYR A 9 -0.62 -5.48 2.56
N ILE A 10 -0.12 -6.26 1.60
CA ILE A 10 -0.19 -5.93 0.18
C ILE A 10 -1.65 -5.98 -0.31
N ASN A 11 -2.42 -6.99 0.11
CA ASN A 11 -3.83 -7.11 -0.27
C ASN A 11 -4.67 -5.95 0.28
N ARG A 12 -4.48 -5.53 1.54
CA ARG A 12 -5.16 -4.36 2.12
C ARG A 12 -4.84 -3.09 1.35
N ALA A 13 -3.56 -2.87 1.01
CA ALA A 13 -3.15 -1.73 0.19
C ALA A 13 -3.76 -1.78 -1.22
N LEU A 14 -3.76 -2.95 -1.86
CA LEU A 14 -4.31 -3.13 -3.20
C LEU A 14 -5.83 -2.96 -3.23
N ALA A 15 -6.55 -3.45 -2.21
CA ALA A 15 -8.00 -3.28 -2.10
C ALA A 15 -8.35 -1.79 -2.03
N LEU A 16 -7.71 -1.06 -1.12
CA LEU A 16 -7.96 0.38 -0.96
C LEU A 16 -7.51 1.18 -2.19
N ALA A 17 -6.37 0.83 -2.82
CA ALA A 17 -5.92 1.47 -4.06
C ALA A 17 -6.93 1.31 -5.20
N ARG A 18 -7.57 0.15 -5.32
CA ARG A 18 -8.62 -0.08 -6.33
C ARG A 18 -9.88 0.72 -6.05
N ILE A 19 -10.28 0.84 -4.79
CA ILE A 19 -11.41 1.67 -4.38
C ILE A 19 -11.14 3.13 -4.77
N ARG A 20 -10.00 3.69 -4.35
CA ARG A 20 -9.63 5.07 -4.67
C ARG A 20 -9.46 5.31 -6.16
N HIS A 21 -8.86 4.38 -6.89
CA HIS A 21 -8.75 4.48 -8.34
C HIS A 21 -10.13 4.53 -9.02
N ALA A 22 -11.08 3.70 -8.56
CA ALA A 22 -12.45 3.73 -9.07
C ALA A 22 -13.18 5.06 -8.74
N GLU A 23 -12.98 5.61 -7.54
CA GLU A 23 -13.51 6.93 -7.16
C GLU A 23 -12.96 8.04 -8.08
N ILE A 24 -11.67 8.00 -8.38
CA ILE A 24 -11.02 8.95 -9.30
C ILE A 24 -11.55 8.82 -10.72
N LEU A 25 -11.81 7.60 -11.21
CA LEU A 25 -12.43 7.39 -12.52
C LEU A 25 -13.88 7.88 -12.56
N ALA A 26 -14.59 7.83 -11.44
CA ALA A 26 -16.00 8.23 -11.36
C ALA A 26 -16.19 9.76 -11.20
N ALA A 27 -15.22 10.47 -10.63
CA ALA A 27 -15.35 11.91 -10.42
C ALA A 27 -15.01 12.73 -11.68
N LYS A 28 -15.78 13.79 -11.91
CA LYS A 28 -15.63 14.69 -13.06
C LYS A 28 -14.44 15.64 -12.81
N ASN A 29 -13.54 15.78 -13.79
CA ASN A 29 -12.34 16.64 -13.79
C ASN A 29 -11.10 16.13 -13.02
N ASN A 30 -10.78 14.84 -13.12
CA ASN A 30 -9.64 14.22 -12.43
C ASN A 30 -8.50 13.78 -13.36
N GLU A 31 -8.45 14.29 -14.59
CA GLU A 31 -7.55 13.79 -15.65
C GLU A 31 -6.06 13.80 -15.26
N GLY A 32 -5.65 14.69 -14.35
CA GLY A 32 -4.27 14.73 -13.84
C GLY A 32 -3.93 13.69 -12.77
N LEU A 33 -4.92 13.13 -12.07
CA LEU A 33 -4.69 12.24 -10.92
C LEU A 33 -4.74 10.77 -11.29
N GLU A 34 -5.58 10.38 -12.26
CA GLU A 34 -5.79 8.98 -12.66
C GLU A 34 -4.47 8.21 -12.91
N PRO A 35 -3.47 8.75 -13.65
CA PRO A 35 -2.26 8.01 -13.93
C PRO A 35 -1.46 7.64 -12.67
N MET A 36 -1.51 8.49 -11.64
CA MET A 36 -0.87 8.21 -10.36
C MET A 36 -1.55 7.05 -9.63
N TYR A 37 -2.88 7.06 -9.54
CA TYR A 37 -3.64 5.99 -8.90
C TYR A 37 -3.48 4.65 -9.64
N ASN A 38 -3.55 4.67 -10.98
CA ASN A 38 -3.28 3.50 -11.79
C ASN A 38 -1.85 2.98 -11.55
N SER A 39 -0.84 3.86 -11.51
CA SER A 39 0.54 3.48 -11.21
C SER A 39 0.68 2.78 -9.87
N ILE A 40 0.02 3.27 -8.81
CA ILE A 40 0.01 2.64 -7.48
C ILE A 40 -0.62 1.24 -7.57
N VAL A 41 -1.76 1.09 -8.23
CA VAL A 41 -2.43 -0.21 -8.42
C VAL A 41 -1.51 -1.21 -9.14
N GLN A 42 -0.85 -0.80 -10.24
CA GLN A 42 0.05 -1.68 -10.99
C GLN A 42 1.28 -2.10 -10.16
N GLN A 43 1.86 -1.17 -9.39
CA GLN A 43 2.97 -1.47 -8.49
C GLN A 43 2.55 -2.48 -7.40
N LEU A 44 1.38 -2.32 -6.81
CA LEU A 44 0.86 -3.25 -5.81
C LEU A 44 0.54 -4.64 -6.38
N ILE A 45 0.00 -4.71 -7.61
CA ILE A 45 -0.20 -5.99 -8.33
C ILE A 45 1.14 -6.68 -8.59
N TYR A 46 2.13 -5.95 -9.09
CA TYR A 46 3.46 -6.51 -9.33
C TYR A 46 4.09 -7.01 -8.02
N LEU A 47 4.01 -6.23 -6.94
CA LEU A 47 4.52 -6.63 -5.63
C LEU A 47 3.84 -7.90 -5.12
N LYS A 48 2.52 -7.98 -5.28
CA LYS A 48 1.73 -9.18 -4.96
C LYS A 48 2.27 -10.40 -5.71
N ASN A 49 2.49 -10.27 -7.02
CA ASN A 49 2.99 -11.34 -7.88
C ASN A 49 4.41 -11.78 -7.49
N VAL A 50 5.26 -10.84 -7.06
CA VAL A 50 6.61 -11.16 -6.55
C VAL A 50 6.52 -11.98 -5.26
N VAL A 51 5.62 -11.60 -4.33
CA VAL A 51 5.47 -12.30 -3.05
C VAL A 51 4.82 -13.67 -3.20
N THR A 52 3.90 -13.83 -4.16
CA THR A 52 3.28 -15.14 -4.46
C THR A 52 4.13 -16.03 -5.36
N GLY A 53 5.28 -15.54 -5.83
CA GLY A 53 6.20 -16.28 -6.71
C GLY A 53 5.74 -16.38 -8.18
N GLN A 54 4.67 -15.69 -8.55
CA GLN A 54 4.20 -15.56 -9.94
C GLN A 54 5.15 -14.71 -10.79
N GLU A 55 5.76 -13.69 -10.18
CA GLU A 55 6.80 -12.88 -10.79
C GLU A 55 8.17 -13.21 -10.19
N LYS A 56 9.12 -13.55 -11.06
CA LYS A 56 10.48 -13.95 -10.67
C LYS A 56 11.49 -12.82 -10.86
N ASP A 57 11.28 -11.99 -11.88
CA ASP A 57 12.10 -10.81 -12.07
C ASP A 57 11.69 -9.76 -11.03
N LYS A 58 12.62 -9.35 -10.17
CA LYS A 58 12.41 -8.35 -9.11
C LYS A 58 13.01 -6.99 -9.49
N SER A 59 13.54 -6.85 -10.70
CA SER A 59 14.28 -5.67 -11.15
C SER A 59 13.45 -4.39 -11.07
N LYS A 60 12.13 -4.48 -11.33
CA LYS A 60 11.21 -3.33 -11.34
C LYS A 60 10.89 -2.79 -9.94
N LEU A 61 11.20 -3.51 -8.86
CA LEU A 61 11.01 -3.00 -7.50
C LEU A 61 11.83 -1.72 -7.22
N LYS A 62 12.92 -1.49 -7.97
CA LYS A 62 13.72 -0.26 -7.85
C LYS A 62 13.02 0.97 -8.44
N GLU A 63 12.02 0.77 -9.29
CA GLU A 63 11.28 1.81 -10.00
C GLU A 63 9.99 2.21 -9.27
N PHE A 64 9.72 1.59 -8.12
CA PHE A 64 8.53 1.87 -7.33
C PHE A 64 8.52 3.30 -6.81
N THR A 65 7.44 4.01 -7.09
CA THR A 65 7.18 5.39 -6.68
C THR A 65 6.00 5.51 -5.72
N MET A 66 5.24 4.44 -5.47
CA MET A 66 4.04 4.49 -4.63
C MET A 66 4.29 5.06 -3.22
N GLY A 67 5.43 4.72 -2.59
CA GLY A 67 5.81 5.30 -1.30
C GLY A 67 6.08 6.81 -1.35
N LEU A 68 6.58 7.32 -2.48
CA LEU A 68 6.76 8.77 -2.68
C LEU A 68 5.40 9.48 -2.84
N TYR A 69 4.47 8.88 -3.59
CA TYR A 69 3.10 9.40 -3.71
C TYR A 69 2.40 9.43 -2.35
N ALA A 70 2.54 8.37 -1.54
CA ALA A 70 1.97 8.33 -0.19
C ALA A 70 2.43 9.50 0.68
N ALA A 71 3.75 9.75 0.72
CA ALA A 71 4.33 10.84 1.50
C ALA A 71 3.90 12.23 1.01
N LYS A 72 3.78 12.43 -0.31
CA LYS A 72 3.51 13.76 -0.86
C LYS A 72 2.03 14.11 -0.96
N GLU A 73 1.20 13.13 -1.27
CA GLU A 73 -0.18 13.36 -1.68
C GLU A 73 -1.20 12.92 -0.62
N PHE A 74 -0.89 11.89 0.18
CA PHE A 74 -1.90 11.18 0.99
C PHE A 74 -1.71 11.30 2.50
N GLU A 75 -0.50 11.53 3.02
CA GLU A 75 -0.26 11.59 4.48
C GLU A 75 -1.25 12.49 5.24
N ALA A 76 -1.57 13.66 4.67
CA ALA A 76 -2.50 14.60 5.26
C ALA A 76 -3.96 14.44 4.79
N SER A 77 -4.18 13.96 3.56
CA SER A 77 -5.49 13.97 2.90
C SER A 77 -6.24 12.64 2.99
N ASP A 78 -5.51 11.52 2.97
CA ASP A 78 -6.01 10.14 3.07
C ASP A 78 -5.03 9.29 3.90
N PRO A 79 -5.02 9.47 5.24
CA PRO A 79 -4.00 8.89 6.11
C PRO A 79 -4.07 7.36 6.17
N VAL A 80 -5.25 6.75 5.95
CA VAL A 80 -5.37 5.29 5.87
C VAL A 80 -4.69 4.79 4.60
N PHE A 81 -4.96 5.42 3.45
CA PHE A 81 -4.34 5.01 2.20
C PHE A 81 -2.82 5.18 2.22
N ALA A 82 -2.33 6.28 2.80
CA ALA A 82 -0.90 6.49 3.04
C ALA A 82 -0.27 5.35 3.87
N ASP A 83 -0.87 5.02 5.04
CA ASP A 83 -0.37 3.95 5.92
C ASP A 83 -0.32 2.58 5.22
N ARG A 84 -1.34 2.26 4.41
CA ARG A 84 -1.35 1.01 3.62
C ARG A 84 -0.24 0.98 2.58
N ILE A 85 -0.04 2.07 1.83
CA ILE A 85 1.03 2.16 0.82
C ILE A 85 2.41 2.11 1.47
N PHE A 86 2.60 2.75 2.63
CA PHE A 86 3.88 2.68 3.35
C PHE A 86 4.20 1.28 3.81
N SER A 87 3.23 0.56 4.35
CA SER A 87 3.39 -0.86 4.72
C SER A 87 3.83 -1.71 3.52
N ALA A 88 3.17 -1.56 2.37
CA ALA A 88 3.54 -2.30 1.15
C ALA A 88 4.91 -1.86 0.60
N SER A 89 5.21 -0.56 0.65
CA SER A 89 6.49 0.01 0.22
C SER A 89 7.65 -0.48 1.08
N PHE A 90 7.44 -0.61 2.39
CA PHE A 90 8.41 -1.18 3.32
C PHE A 90 8.73 -2.64 2.99
N ILE A 91 7.72 -3.45 2.66
CA ILE A 91 7.91 -4.83 2.21
C ILE A 91 8.68 -4.87 0.87
N ALA A 92 8.27 -4.06 -0.11
CA ALA A 92 8.96 -3.97 -1.40
C ALA A 92 10.44 -3.60 -1.26
N HIS A 93 10.74 -2.66 -0.36
CA HIS A 93 12.11 -2.22 -0.07
C HIS A 93 12.98 -3.36 0.48
N GLN A 94 12.44 -4.16 1.40
CA GLN A 94 13.15 -5.30 1.97
C GLN A 94 13.43 -6.38 0.90
N ILE A 95 12.43 -6.70 0.08
CA ILE A 95 12.58 -7.69 -1.02
C ILE A 95 13.64 -7.22 -2.02
N ARG A 96 13.60 -5.94 -2.42
CA ARG A 96 14.59 -5.35 -3.34
C ARG A 96 16.02 -5.47 -2.82
N LYS A 97 16.21 -5.37 -1.50
CA LYS A 97 17.51 -5.49 -0.84
C LYS A 97 17.92 -6.95 -0.55
N GLY A 98 17.10 -7.94 -0.90
CA GLY A 98 17.34 -9.34 -0.58
C GLY A 98 17.26 -9.64 0.92
N LEU A 99 16.53 -8.82 1.68
CA LEU A 99 16.39 -8.98 3.14
C LEU A 99 15.27 -9.97 3.47
N LYS A 100 15.41 -10.63 4.62
CA LYS A 100 14.29 -11.33 5.24
C LYS A 100 13.19 -10.30 5.56
N ILE A 101 11.97 -10.59 5.11
CA ILE A 101 10.82 -9.71 5.34
C ILE A 101 10.49 -9.68 6.83
N LYS A 102 10.50 -8.47 7.41
CA LYS A 102 9.83 -8.12 8.65
C LYS A 102 8.53 -7.39 8.33
N LEU A 103 7.49 -7.67 9.09
CA LEU A 103 6.18 -7.02 8.96
C LEU A 103 6.19 -5.68 9.68
N PRO A 104 5.40 -4.68 9.24
CA PRO A 104 5.32 -3.37 9.90
C PRO A 104 5.11 -3.46 11.41
N HIS A 105 4.18 -4.31 11.88
CA HIS A 105 3.91 -4.47 13.31
C HIS A 105 5.04 -5.12 14.12
N GLU A 106 6.02 -5.75 13.46
CA GLU A 106 7.19 -6.34 14.11
C GLU A 106 8.31 -5.31 14.33
N VAL A 107 8.24 -4.16 13.66
CA VAL A 107 9.30 -3.14 13.63
C VAL A 107 8.84 -1.83 14.27
N GLU A 108 7.58 -1.46 14.05
CA GLU A 108 7.02 -0.19 14.48
C GLU A 108 6.31 -0.36 15.83
N SER A 109 6.86 0.24 16.88
CA SER A 109 6.37 0.08 18.26
C SER A 109 4.98 0.66 18.49
N ASP A 110 4.58 1.66 17.70
CA ASP A 110 3.28 2.33 17.77
C ASP A 110 2.25 1.74 16.79
N TYR A 111 2.59 0.70 16.03
CA TYR A 111 1.77 0.18 14.93
C TYR A 111 0.31 -0.05 15.34
N TYR A 112 0.09 -0.82 16.40
CA TYR A 112 -1.27 -1.19 16.82
C TYR A 112 -2.09 0.00 17.31
N GLU A 113 -1.48 0.95 18.02
CA GLU A 113 -2.16 2.17 18.46
C GLU A 113 -2.51 3.06 17.27
N ARG A 114 -1.59 3.20 16.31
CA ARG A 114 -1.85 3.92 15.06
C ARG A 114 -2.97 3.28 14.25
N GLN A 115 -2.96 1.94 14.07
CA GLN A 115 -4.03 1.22 13.40
C GLN A 115 -5.38 1.36 14.11
N LYS A 116 -5.39 1.36 15.45
CA LYS A 116 -6.60 1.56 16.25
C LYS A 116 -7.15 2.96 16.06
N LYS A 117 -6.30 3.99 16.08
CA LYS A 117 -6.68 5.38 15.81
C LYS A 117 -7.28 5.53 14.41
N LEU A 118 -6.56 5.07 13.37
CA LEU A 118 -7.01 5.14 11.98
C LEU A 118 -8.35 4.42 11.79
N ARG A 119 -8.55 3.25 12.39
CA ARG A 119 -9.82 2.52 12.31
C ARG A 119 -10.98 3.23 12.99
N ASN A 120 -10.73 3.93 14.10
CA ASN A 120 -11.76 4.69 14.79
C ASN A 120 -12.17 5.93 13.99
N GLU A 121 -11.21 6.59 13.35
CA GLU A 121 -11.43 7.82 12.56
C GLU A 121 -12.01 7.51 11.16
N HIS A 122 -11.59 6.39 10.57
CA HIS A 122 -11.92 6.00 9.18
C HIS A 122 -12.38 4.53 9.10
N PRO A 123 -13.50 4.16 9.77
CA PRO A 123 -13.91 2.75 9.90
C PRO A 123 -14.24 2.07 8.57
N ASN A 124 -14.72 2.83 7.57
CA ASN A 124 -15.10 2.29 6.27
C ASN A 124 -13.89 1.78 5.48
N ASP A 125 -12.72 2.40 5.64
CA ASP A 125 -11.48 2.01 4.95
C ASP A 125 -10.82 0.76 5.54
N PHE A 126 -11.40 0.18 6.61
CA PHE A 126 -10.97 -1.07 7.22
C PHE A 126 -11.89 -2.26 6.89
N GLN A 127 -12.93 -2.05 6.09
CA GLN A 127 -13.91 -3.07 5.71
C GLN A 127 -13.61 -3.73 4.35
N CYS A 128 -12.56 -3.26 3.66
CA CYS A 128 -12.15 -3.69 2.32
C CYS A 128 -11.25 -4.93 2.28
#